data_AF-A0A4R5J1I4-F1
#
_entry.id   AF-A0A4R5J1I4-F1
#
_cell.length_a   1.000
_cell.length_b   1.000
_cell.length_c   1.000
_cell.angle_alpha   90.00
_cell.angle_beta   90.00
_cell.angle_gamma   90.00
#
_symmetry.space_group_name_H-M   'P 1'
#
loop_
_entity.id
_entity.type
_entity.pdbx_description
1 polymer ?
#
loop_
_entity_poly.entity_id
_entity_poly.type
_entity_poly.pdbx_seq_one_letter_code
_entity_poly.pdbx_strand_id
1 'polypeptide(L)' 'MINFMELKAGQHLVLKNNVVAEVLDNIGDGIWVQVRYLESPEDPSLVGSEELCHCEEAVRIVDPA' A
#
# COMPACT_ATOMS: atom_id res chain seq x y z
N MET A 1 -13.40 0.54 -5.71
CA MET A 1 -13.36 0.67 -4.24
C MET A 1 -12.64 -0.56 -3.74
N ILE A 2 -11.44 -0.40 -3.18
CA ILE A 2 -10.61 -1.51 -2.71
C ILE A 2 -11.16 -1.95 -1.35
N ASN A 3 -11.32 -3.25 -1.14
CA ASN A 3 -11.71 -3.75 0.16
C ASN A 3 -10.47 -3.97 1.02
N PHE A 4 -10.21 -3.04 1.94
CA PHE A 4 -9.04 -3.12 2.82
C PHE A 4 -9.09 -4.33 3.75
N MET A 5 -10.27 -4.87 4.03
CA MET A 5 -10.42 -6.08 4.85
C MET A 5 -9.95 -7.36 4.13
N GLU A 6 -9.84 -7.33 2.79
CA GLU A 6 -9.40 -8.48 2.00
C GLU A 6 -7.92 -8.43 1.63
N LEU A 7 -7.22 -7.33 2.01
CA LEU A 7 -5.80 -7.16 1.75
C LEU A 7 -4.97 -8.17 2.54
N LYS A 8 -3.99 -8.75 1.85
CA LYS A 8 -3.05 -9.72 2.42
C LYS A 8 -1.62 -9.23 2.25
N ALA A 9 -0.78 -9.63 3.20
CA ALA A 9 0.66 -9.46 3.11
C ALA A 9 1.20 -10.00 1.78
N GLY A 10 2.07 -9.23 1.13
CA GLY A 10 2.66 -9.52 -0.17
C GLY A 10 1.90 -8.96 -1.38
N GLN A 11 0.71 -8.39 -1.20
CA GLN A 11 0.02 -7.69 -2.30
C GLN A 11 0.61 -6.30 -2.53
N HIS A 12 0.62 -5.85 -3.80
CA HIS A 12 1.05 -4.50 -4.13
C HIS A 12 -0.15 -3.57 -4.26
N LEU A 13 -0.02 -2.39 -3.66
CA LEU A 13 -0.99 -1.30 -3.71
C LEU A 13 -0.37 -0.14 -4.47
N VAL A 14 -1.13 0.41 -5.40
CA VAL A 14 -0.85 1.71 -5.99
C VAL A 14 -1.62 2.73 -5.18
N LEU A 15 -0.86 3.62 -4.54
CA LEU A 15 -1.33 4.77 -3.81
C LEU A 15 -1.50 5.95 -4.78
N LYS A 16 -1.92 7.10 -4.24
CA LYS A 16 -1.90 8.37 -4.98
C LYS A 16 -0.50 8.70 -5.46
N ASN A 17 -0.44 9.59 -6.44
CA ASN A 17 0.82 10.10 -7.03
C ASN A 17 1.71 9.01 -7.66
N ASN A 18 1.11 7.88 -8.06
CA ASN A 18 1.80 6.72 -8.63
C ASN A 18 2.82 6.07 -7.68
N VAL A 19 2.64 6.26 -6.37
CA VAL A 19 3.45 5.57 -5.37
C VAL A 19 3.00 4.11 -5.31
N VAL A 20 3.95 3.17 -5.30
CA VAL A 20 3.69 1.73 -5.18
C VAL A 20 4.20 1.27 -3.82
N ALA A 21 3.36 0.54 -3.09
CA ALA A 21 3.73 -0.02 -1.80
C ALA A 21 3.28 -1.48 -1.69
N GLU A 22 4.04 -2.28 -0.95
CA GLU A 22 3.73 -3.66 -0.64
C GLU A 22 3.06 -3.78 0.72
N VAL A 23 1.93 -4.48 0.79
CA VAL A 23 1.27 -4.79 2.06
C VAL A 23 2.17 -5.72 2.87
N LEU A 24 2.56 -5.28 4.07
CA LEU A 24 3.30 -6.08 5.03
C LEU A 24 2.36 -6.79 6.00
N ASP A 25 1.38 -6.05 6.53
CA ASP A 25 0.44 -6.57 7.51
C ASP A 25 -0.90 -5.82 7.44
N ASN A 26 -1.99 -6.52 7.73
CA ASN A 26 -3.32 -5.95 7.75
C ASN A 26 -3.91 -6.08 9.16
N ILE A 27 -4.09 -4.94 9.83
CA ILE A 27 -4.66 -4.85 11.17
C ILE A 27 -6.13 -5.34 11.18
N GLY A 28 -6.78 -5.40 10.01
CA GLY A 28 -8.15 -5.89 9.86
C GLY A 28 -9.21 -4.87 10.25
N ASP A 29 -8.83 -3.61 10.45
CA ASP A 29 -9.73 -2.51 10.79
C ASP A 29 -10.47 -1.95 9.56
N GLY A 30 -10.01 -2.31 8.35
CA GLY A 30 -10.58 -1.83 7.09
C GLY A 30 -10.24 -0.37 6.74
N ILE A 31 -9.46 0.30 7.60
CA ILE A 31 -9.03 1.69 7.42
C ILE A 31 -7.51 1.77 7.17
N TRP A 32 -6.73 1.03 7.95
CA TRP A 32 -5.27 1.09 7.96
C TRP A 32 -4.65 -0.25 7.60
N VAL A 33 -3.58 -0.20 6.80
CA VAL A 33 -2.77 -1.35 6.43
C VAL A 33 -1.30 -0.97 6.50
N GLN A 34 -0.46 -1.83 7.07
CA GLN A 34 0.97 -1.60 7.10
C GLN A 34 1.55 -1.95 5.74
N VAL A 35 2.26 -1.00 5.14
CA VAL A 35 2.85 -1.15 3.82
C VAL A 35 4.33 -0.76 3.83
N ARG A 36 5.07 -1.25 2.85
CA ARG A 36 6.45 -0.84 2.56
C ARG A 36 6.50 -0.19 1.19
N TYR A 37 7.01 1.03 1.12
CA TYR A 37 7.16 1.72 -0.16
C TYR A 37 8.14 0.98 -1.08
N LEU A 38 7.69 0.65 -2.28
CA LEU A 38 8.49 0.04 -3.34
C LEU A 38 8.91 1.08 -4.39
N GLU A 39 8.02 2.03 -4.69
CA GLU A 39 8.27 3.10 -5.64
C GLU A 39 7.61 4.37 -5.15
N SER A 40 8.35 5.47 -5.13
CA SER A 40 7.83 6.79 -4.77
C SER A 40 8.48 7.82 -5.70
N PRO A 41 7.80 8.24 -6.77
CA PRO A 41 8.38 9.16 -7.76
C PRO A 41 8.56 10.58 -7.21
N GLU A 42 7.73 10.99 -6.25
CA GLU A 42 7.83 12.31 -5.62
C GLU A 42 8.91 12.36 -4.54
N ASP A 43 9.08 11.27 -3.79
CA ASP A 43 10.11 11.16 -2.77
C ASP A 43 10.76 9.77 -2.78
N PRO A 44 11.85 9.58 -3.56
CA PRO A 44 12.54 8.31 -3.66
C PRO A 44 13.18 7.84 -2.35
N SER A 45 13.34 8.72 -1.35
CA SER A 45 13.94 8.35 -0.07
C SER A 45 13.00 7.50 0.79
N LEU A 46 11.69 7.55 0.51
CA LEU A 46 10.69 6.71 1.16
C LEU A 46 10.81 5.24 0.74
N VAL A 47 11.37 4.94 -0.44
CA VAL A 47 11.50 3.57 -0.94
C VAL A 47 12.28 2.71 0.05
N GLY A 48 11.66 1.60 0.48
CA GLY A 48 12.17 0.69 1.51
C GLY A 48 11.72 1.00 2.94
N SER A 49 11.07 2.15 3.16
CA SER A 49 10.49 2.50 4.46
C SER A 49 9.10 1.89 4.65
N GLU A 50 8.75 1.62 5.91
CA GLU A 50 7.47 1.04 6.31
C GLU A 50 6.57 2.13 6.90
N GLU A 51 5.32 2.19 6.45
CA GLU A 51 4.33 3.17 6.90
C GLU A 51 2.91 2.61 6.91
N LEU A 52 1.99 3.26 7.63
CA LEU A 52 0.58 2.92 7.63
C LEU A 52 -0.13 3.65 6.48
N CYS A 53 -0.63 2.88 5.51
CA CYS A 53 -1.43 3.40 4.42
C CYS A 53 -2.91 3.53 4.84
N HIS A 54 -3.50 4.69 4.57
CA HIS A 54 -4.93 4.93 4.76
C HIS A 54 -5.75 4.45 3.55
N CYS A 55 -6.98 3.97 3.77
CA CYS A 55 -7.83 3.44 2.70
C CYS A 55 -8.16 4.45 1.58
N GLU A 56 -8.15 5.74 1.90
CA GLU A 56 -8.37 6.82 0.94
C GLU A 56 -7.15 7.12 0.05
N GLU A 57 -5.95 6.65 0.43
CA GLU A 57 -4.71 6.83 -0.34
C GLU A 57 -4.58 5.78 -1.43
N ALA A 58 -5.16 4.59 -1.22
CA ALA A 58 -5.05 3.49 -2.16
C ALA A 58 -6.00 3.65 -3.34
N VAL A 59 -5.41 3.62 -4.53
CA VAL A 59 -6.09 3.80 -5.81
C VAL A 59 -6.47 2.44 -6.42
N ARG A 60 -5.55 1.48 -6.43
CA ARG A 60 -5.80 0.11 -6.93
C ARG A 60 -4.84 -0.93 -6.33
N ILE A 61 -5.26 -2.18 -6.32
CA ILE A 61 -4.37 -3.34 -6.09
C ILE A 61 -3.73 -3.72 -7.42
N VAL A 62 -2.45 -4.07 -7.38
CA VAL A 62 -1.71 -4.71 -8.48
C VAL A 62 -1.29 -6.09 -7.97
N ASP A 63 -1.76 -7.13 -8.64
CA ASP A 63 -1.25 -8.47 -8.37
C ASP A 63 0.18 -8.58 -8.93
N PRO A 64 1.15 -9.11 -8.16
CA PRO A 64 2.42 -9.51 -8.74
C PRO A 64 2.15 -10.63 -9.75
N ALA A 65 2.54 -10.38 -11.00
CA ALA A 65 2.39 -11.33 -12.12
C ALA A 65 3.19 -12.63 -11.91
#